data_AF-A0A7Y5VYW3-F1
#
_entry.id   AF-A0A7Y5VYW3-F1
#
_cell.length_a   1.000
_cell.length_b   1.000
_cell.length_c   1.000
_cell.angle_alpha   90.00
_cell.angle_beta   90.00
_cell.angle_gamma   90.00
#
_symmetry.space_group_name_H-M   'P 1'
#
loop_
_entity.id
_entity.type
_entity.pdbx_description
1 polymer ?
#
loop_
_entity_poly.entity_id
_entity_poly.type
_entity_poly.pdbx_seq_one_letter_code
_entity_poly.pdbx_strand_id
1 'polypeptide(L)'
;KAAAPLSLTVDGIAISTTVSDPDDADLSNDLTGRVQFLATATKGLARRIVSMTLTPDDTLSDALTSAIHSHGDITVSAGAVLMATGRVSTNGGVNGGTIRADVAAVGAIAGTISGTQTTLSSAFTMPSGLEARYEAIGTTIPLSSFSGRKIDKNVLGPTKNPFGSTNALGVYVIDCGGQTFEVRDARLNCTLVLKNCSKLTLTSGVLWTAPRADWPLVICSGPIHSDMVAANLSEVAANTNFNPSSMAYDGVTDSDKSDSYPSMLRGIVYSASDFSINSGALTLEGAAILGGEVKVSGTGSLRIRLKCDSAPPGFAKREFVADLASLARVVE
;
A
#
# COMPACT_ATOMS: atom_id res chain seq x y z
N LYS A 1 -3.26 -18.15 15.34
CA LYS A 1 -4.46 -19.00 15.44
C LYS A 1 -4.49 -19.93 14.24
N ALA A 2 -4.56 -21.26 14.44
CA ALA A 2 -4.68 -22.22 13.33
C ALA A 2 -5.96 -21.97 12.51
N ALA A 3 -5.88 -22.21 11.19
CA ALA A 3 -7.04 -22.12 10.32
C ALA A 3 -8.07 -23.21 10.68
N ALA A 4 -9.37 -22.91 10.52
CA ALA A 4 -10.41 -23.89 10.75
C ALA A 4 -10.19 -25.11 9.82
N PRO A 5 -10.32 -26.34 10.33
CA PRO A 5 -10.04 -27.52 9.53
C PRO A 5 -11.04 -27.66 8.38
N LEU A 6 -10.53 -27.86 7.16
CA LEU A 6 -11.37 -28.26 6.03
C LEU A 6 -11.59 -29.76 6.10
N SER A 7 -12.83 -30.23 5.95
CA SER A 7 -13.16 -31.65 5.94
C SER A 7 -13.87 -32.03 4.65
N LEU A 8 -13.42 -33.10 4.02
CA LEU A 8 -14.01 -33.66 2.80
C LEU A 8 -14.05 -35.19 2.91
N THR A 9 -15.05 -35.82 2.29
CA THR A 9 -15.08 -37.27 2.11
C THR A 9 -14.90 -37.61 0.63
N VAL A 10 -13.95 -38.48 0.31
CA VAL A 10 -13.70 -39.00 -1.04
C VAL A 10 -13.68 -40.53 -0.97
N ASP A 11 -14.56 -41.21 -1.70
CA ASP A 11 -14.65 -42.68 -1.73
C ASP A 11 -14.72 -43.36 -0.34
N GLY A 12 -15.45 -42.72 0.58
CA GLY A 12 -15.59 -43.17 1.97
C GLY A 12 -14.35 -42.98 2.84
N ILE A 13 -13.37 -42.20 2.39
CA ILE A 13 -12.22 -41.74 3.17
C ILE A 13 -12.52 -40.34 3.68
N ALA A 14 -12.54 -40.16 5.00
CA ALA A 14 -12.66 -38.84 5.61
C ALA A 14 -11.28 -38.19 5.68
N ILE A 15 -11.14 -37.05 5.01
CA ILE A 15 -9.93 -36.24 4.97
C ILE A 15 -10.19 -34.95 5.73
N SER A 16 -9.36 -34.66 6.74
CA SER A 16 -9.34 -33.37 7.44
C SER A 16 -7.98 -32.71 7.27
N THR A 17 -7.96 -31.40 7.06
CA THR A 17 -6.72 -30.63 6.92
C THR A 17 -6.60 -29.60 8.04
N THR A 18 -5.37 -29.29 8.44
CA THR A 18 -5.07 -28.17 9.33
C THR A 18 -3.86 -27.41 8.81
N VAL A 19 -3.85 -26.10 9.03
CA VAL A 19 -2.73 -25.22 8.71
C VAL A 19 -2.27 -24.51 9.97
N SER A 20 -0.96 -24.50 10.22
CA SER A 20 -0.34 -23.81 11.34
C SER A 20 0.96 -23.13 10.95
N ASP A 21 1.33 -22.07 11.65
CA ASP A 21 2.68 -21.53 11.59
C ASP A 21 3.66 -22.55 12.21
N PRO A 22 4.76 -22.94 11.55
CA PRO A 22 5.69 -23.93 12.09
C PRO A 22 6.56 -23.40 13.23
N ASP A 23 6.71 -22.09 13.36
CA ASP A 23 7.61 -21.47 14.32
C ASP A 23 6.89 -21.17 15.66
N ASP A 24 5.61 -20.77 15.64
CA ASP A 24 4.85 -20.47 16.86
C ASP A 24 3.34 -20.83 16.85
N ALA A 25 2.86 -21.48 15.79
CA ALA A 25 1.45 -21.80 15.57
C ALA A 25 0.49 -20.58 15.49
N ASP A 26 1.01 -19.36 15.34
CA ASP A 26 0.26 -18.13 15.19
C ASP A 26 0.27 -17.56 13.77
N LEU A 27 -0.61 -18.07 12.90
CA LEU A 27 -0.80 -17.52 11.54
C LEU A 27 -1.19 -16.02 11.45
N SER A 28 -1.39 -15.31 12.57
CA SER A 28 -1.79 -13.90 12.57
C SER A 28 -0.63 -12.91 12.63
N ASN A 29 0.57 -13.34 13.02
CA ASN A 29 1.70 -12.43 13.24
C ASN A 29 2.68 -12.35 12.06
N ASP A 30 2.86 -13.45 11.31
CA ASP A 30 3.67 -13.49 10.10
C ASP A 30 2.83 -13.96 8.92
N LEU A 31 2.23 -12.98 8.25
CA LEU A 31 1.45 -13.26 7.05
C LEU A 31 2.34 -13.64 5.87
N THR A 32 3.66 -13.48 5.93
CA THR A 32 4.63 -13.81 4.86
C THR A 32 5.38 -15.12 5.14
N GLY A 33 5.12 -15.73 6.28
CA GLY A 33 5.78 -16.95 6.72
C GLY A 33 5.36 -18.19 5.93
N ARG A 34 6.25 -19.18 5.94
CA ARG A 34 5.92 -20.56 5.55
C ARG A 34 4.85 -21.11 6.50
N VAL A 35 4.02 -22.02 6.02
CA VAL A 35 3.00 -22.68 6.85
C VAL A 35 3.17 -24.19 6.80
N GLN A 36 2.91 -24.86 7.92
CA GLN A 36 2.80 -26.30 8.00
C GLN A 36 1.37 -26.71 7.61
N PHE A 37 1.26 -27.52 6.56
CA PHE A 37 0.01 -28.16 6.14
C PHE A 37 0.00 -29.62 6.59
N LEU A 38 -1.02 -30.00 7.34
CA LEU A 38 -1.23 -31.36 7.81
C LEU A 38 -2.54 -31.90 7.23
N ALA A 39 -2.48 -33.05 6.56
CA ALA A 39 -3.65 -33.77 6.09
C ALA A 39 -3.77 -35.12 6.81
N THR A 40 -4.93 -35.36 7.42
CA THR A 40 -5.28 -36.62 8.07
C THR A 40 -6.38 -37.30 7.26
N ALA A 41 -6.09 -38.51 6.78
CA ALA A 41 -7.06 -39.36 6.09
C ALA A 41 -7.42 -40.56 6.97
N THR A 42 -8.72 -40.85 7.07
CA THR A 42 -9.26 -41.94 7.89
C THR A 42 -10.25 -42.80 7.09
N LYS A 43 -10.14 -44.12 7.21
CA LYS A 43 -11.10 -45.09 6.66
C LYS A 43 -11.24 -46.27 7.62
N GLY A 44 -12.38 -46.34 8.31
CA GLY A 44 -12.54 -47.27 9.45
C GLY A 44 -11.50 -46.98 10.53
N LEU A 45 -10.70 -47.98 10.90
CA LEU A 45 -9.60 -47.84 11.87
C LEU A 45 -8.26 -47.43 11.25
N ALA A 46 -8.16 -47.39 9.92
CA ALA A 46 -6.92 -46.99 9.26
C ALA A 46 -6.80 -45.46 9.26
N ARG A 47 -5.68 -44.95 9.80
CA ARG A 47 -5.34 -43.52 9.78
C ARG A 47 -4.00 -43.30 9.07
N ARG A 48 -3.94 -42.28 8.21
CA ARG A 48 -2.72 -41.81 7.55
C ARG A 48 -2.63 -40.31 7.72
N ILE A 49 -1.45 -39.84 8.09
CA ILE A 49 -1.18 -38.43 8.28
C ILE A 49 0.02 -38.07 7.41
N VAL A 50 -0.13 -37.00 6.66
CA VAL A 50 0.92 -36.43 5.81
C VAL A 50 1.07 -34.97 6.18
N SER A 51 2.31 -34.53 6.32
CA SER A 51 2.68 -33.14 6.56
C SER A 51 3.52 -32.63 5.40
N MET A 52 3.37 -31.35 5.06
CA MET A 52 4.28 -30.63 4.18
C MET A 52 4.37 -29.17 4.63
N THR A 53 5.47 -28.53 4.29
CA THR A 53 5.65 -27.09 4.38
C THR A 53 5.18 -26.46 3.07
N LEU A 54 4.34 -25.44 3.17
CA LEU A 54 3.97 -24.58 2.07
C LEU A 54 4.70 -23.25 2.22
N THR A 55 5.38 -22.82 1.16
CA THR A 55 6.06 -21.52 1.12
C THR A 55 5.23 -20.57 0.27
N PRO A 56 4.95 -19.34 0.73
CA PRO A 56 4.32 -18.34 -0.11
C PRO A 56 5.25 -17.95 -1.26
N ASP A 57 4.74 -18.05 -2.47
CA ASP A 57 5.30 -17.43 -3.67
C ASP A 57 4.57 -16.10 -3.89
N ASP A 58 5.24 -15.02 -3.46
CA ASP A 58 4.74 -13.66 -3.57
C ASP A 58 5.23 -13.04 -4.87
N THR A 59 4.47 -13.25 -5.93
CA THR A 59 4.66 -12.52 -7.18
C THR A 59 4.00 -11.15 -7.08
N LEU A 60 4.64 -10.12 -7.66
CA LEU A 60 3.99 -8.80 -7.80
C LEU A 60 2.67 -9.00 -8.53
N SER A 61 1.59 -8.42 -7.99
CA SER A 61 0.34 -8.36 -8.76
C SER A 61 0.57 -7.56 -10.05
N ASP A 62 -0.19 -7.86 -11.10
CA ASP A 62 -0.10 -7.13 -12.37
C ASP A 62 -0.26 -5.61 -12.17
N ALA A 63 -1.11 -5.20 -11.21
CA ALA A 63 -1.28 -3.82 -10.81
C ALA A 63 0.02 -3.17 -10.27
N LEU A 64 0.82 -3.91 -9.50
CA LEU A 64 2.11 -3.44 -8.97
C LEU A 64 3.24 -3.40 -10.01
N THR A 65 3.09 -4.07 -11.15
CA THR A 65 4.04 -3.92 -12.28
C THR A 65 3.93 -2.56 -12.97
N SER A 66 2.88 -1.80 -12.66
CA SER A 66 2.63 -0.46 -13.18
C SER A 66 3.07 0.60 -12.17
N ALA A 67 3.56 1.74 -12.66
CA ALA A 67 3.81 2.92 -11.84
C ALA A 67 2.51 3.44 -11.22
N ILE A 68 1.42 3.36 -11.97
CA ILE A 68 0.07 3.64 -11.50
C ILE A 68 -0.89 2.66 -12.16
N HIS A 69 -1.77 2.09 -11.35
CA HIS A 69 -2.89 1.28 -11.81
C HIS A 69 -4.20 1.83 -11.25
N SER A 70 -5.20 2.00 -12.12
CA SER A 70 -6.53 2.49 -11.79
C SER A 70 -7.59 1.46 -12.12
N HIS A 71 -8.52 1.19 -11.22
CA HIS A 71 -9.68 0.36 -11.55
C HIS A 71 -10.64 1.08 -12.50
N GLY A 72 -10.88 2.38 -12.27
CA GLY A 72 -11.63 3.24 -13.17
C GLY A 72 -10.74 3.92 -14.21
N ASP A 73 -11.30 4.86 -14.95
CA ASP A 73 -10.60 5.60 -16.01
C ASP A 73 -9.41 6.42 -15.50
N ILE A 74 -8.43 6.65 -16.38
CA ILE A 74 -7.38 7.64 -16.18
C ILE A 74 -7.64 8.82 -17.10
N THR A 75 -7.93 9.98 -16.51
CA THR A 75 -8.18 11.22 -17.24
C THR A 75 -7.07 12.23 -16.98
N VAL A 76 -6.40 12.67 -18.04
CA VAL A 76 -5.46 13.79 -18.01
C VAL A 76 -6.06 14.93 -18.82
N SER A 77 -6.31 16.08 -18.19
CA SER A 77 -6.87 17.24 -18.89
C SER A 77 -5.82 17.97 -19.72
N ALA A 78 -6.25 18.82 -20.65
CA ALA A 78 -5.35 19.73 -21.34
C ALA A 78 -4.62 20.65 -20.32
N GLY A 79 -3.31 20.81 -20.49
CA GLY A 79 -2.46 21.60 -19.58
C GLY A 79 -1.85 20.79 -18.41
N ALA A 80 -2.45 19.64 -18.07
CA ALA A 80 -1.92 18.73 -17.08
C ALA A 80 -0.91 17.74 -17.69
N VAL A 81 -0.01 17.21 -16.86
CA VAL A 81 0.99 16.24 -17.30
C VAL A 81 1.08 15.07 -16.32
N LEU A 82 1.04 13.86 -16.86
CA LEU A 82 1.37 12.63 -16.15
C LEU A 82 2.66 12.05 -16.72
N MET A 83 3.68 11.83 -15.88
CA MET A 83 4.96 11.25 -16.27
C MET A 83 5.25 10.04 -15.40
N ALA A 84 5.67 8.94 -16.02
CA ALA A 84 6.10 7.76 -15.27
C ALA A 84 7.32 7.08 -15.89
N THR A 85 8.21 6.52 -15.05
CA THR A 85 9.32 5.65 -15.50
C THR A 85 8.89 4.18 -15.67
N GLY A 86 7.65 3.86 -15.30
CA GLY A 86 7.01 2.56 -15.54
C GLY A 86 5.69 2.74 -16.27
N ARG A 87 4.99 1.62 -16.51
CA ARG A 87 3.71 1.62 -17.21
C ARG A 87 2.61 2.33 -16.42
N VAL A 88 1.76 3.05 -17.10
CA VAL A 88 0.47 3.58 -16.61
C VAL A 88 -0.60 2.60 -17.06
N SER A 89 -1.38 2.03 -16.13
CA SER A 89 -2.40 1.05 -16.51
C SER A 89 -3.77 1.29 -15.90
N THR A 90 -4.81 0.79 -16.55
CA THR A 90 -6.19 0.90 -16.05
C THR A 90 -7.09 -0.24 -16.53
N ASN A 91 -8.07 -0.60 -15.69
CA ASN A 91 -9.18 -1.48 -16.08
C ASN A 91 -10.32 -0.75 -16.81
N GLY A 92 -10.29 0.58 -16.81
CA GLY A 92 -11.14 1.46 -17.63
C GLY A 92 -10.43 1.91 -18.90
N GLY A 93 -10.77 3.10 -19.36
CA GLY A 93 -10.13 3.81 -20.47
C GLY A 93 -9.12 4.86 -20.04
N VAL A 94 -8.36 5.36 -21.00
CA VAL A 94 -7.45 6.49 -20.84
C VAL A 94 -7.95 7.65 -21.70
N ASN A 95 -8.17 8.80 -21.08
CA ASN A 95 -8.76 9.97 -21.72
C ASN A 95 -7.87 11.21 -21.59
N GLY A 96 -7.48 11.79 -22.72
CA GLY A 96 -6.97 13.17 -22.83
C GLY A 96 -5.48 13.38 -22.50
N GLY A 97 -5.08 14.66 -22.53
CA GLY A 97 -3.84 15.18 -21.95
C GLY A 97 -2.52 14.65 -22.53
N THR A 98 -1.42 14.95 -21.83
CA THR A 98 -0.09 14.43 -22.17
C THR A 98 0.34 13.41 -21.13
N ILE A 99 0.53 12.17 -21.57
CA ILE A 99 1.06 11.07 -20.76
C ILE A 99 2.44 10.69 -21.31
N ARG A 100 3.46 10.82 -20.47
CA ARG A 100 4.85 10.47 -20.80
C ARG A 100 5.24 9.15 -20.15
N ALA A 101 4.69 8.06 -20.68
CA ALA A 101 4.92 6.68 -20.25
C ALA A 101 4.37 5.69 -21.28
N ASP A 102 4.69 4.40 -21.12
CA ASP A 102 3.89 3.33 -21.70
C ASP A 102 2.51 3.30 -21.04
N VAL A 103 1.48 3.00 -21.82
CA VAL A 103 0.08 2.95 -21.36
C VAL A 103 -0.52 1.59 -21.69
N ALA A 104 -1.26 1.01 -20.74
CA ALA A 104 -2.11 -0.14 -21.01
C ALA A 104 -3.51 0.03 -20.45
N ALA A 105 -4.54 -0.29 -21.22
CA ALA A 105 -5.93 -0.14 -20.79
C ALA A 105 -6.77 -1.30 -21.29
N VAL A 106 -7.78 -1.69 -20.52
CA VAL A 106 -8.84 -2.58 -21.02
C VAL A 106 -9.77 -1.82 -21.96
N GLY A 107 -10.09 -0.57 -21.61
CA GLY A 107 -10.88 0.34 -22.42
C GLY A 107 -10.08 1.02 -23.53
N ALA A 108 -10.71 2.01 -24.18
CA ALA A 108 -10.06 2.80 -25.21
C ALA A 108 -8.90 3.63 -24.64
N ILE A 109 -7.85 3.81 -25.44
CA ILE A 109 -6.72 4.70 -25.12
C ILE A 109 -6.81 5.92 -26.03
N ALA A 110 -6.93 7.10 -25.45
CA ALA A 110 -6.98 8.38 -26.15
C ALA A 110 -6.11 9.43 -25.44
N GLY A 111 -5.48 10.32 -26.21
CA GLY A 111 -4.61 11.39 -25.70
C GLY A 111 -3.25 11.43 -26.41
N THR A 112 -2.35 12.28 -25.90
CA THR A 112 -0.96 12.38 -26.40
C THR A 112 -0.06 11.49 -25.55
N ILE A 113 0.19 10.28 -26.03
CA ILE A 113 0.98 9.26 -25.34
C ILE A 113 2.37 9.17 -25.99
N SER A 114 3.45 9.31 -25.20
CA SER A 114 4.82 9.22 -25.73
C SER A 114 5.39 7.80 -25.79
N GLY A 115 4.80 6.85 -25.05
CA GLY A 115 5.24 5.45 -25.00
C GLY A 115 4.33 4.52 -25.79
N THR A 116 4.54 3.21 -25.60
CA THR A 116 3.75 2.14 -26.21
C THR A 116 2.33 2.15 -25.67
N GLN A 117 1.34 1.90 -26.53
CA GLN A 117 -0.07 1.74 -26.15
C GLN A 117 -0.46 0.28 -26.30
N THR A 118 -0.96 -0.32 -25.22
CA THR A 118 -1.31 -1.74 -25.16
C THR A 118 -2.75 -1.93 -24.72
N THR A 119 -3.58 -2.59 -25.54
CA THR A 119 -4.90 -3.04 -25.10
C THR A 119 -4.75 -4.29 -24.23
N LEU A 120 -5.27 -4.24 -23.01
CA LEU A 120 -5.31 -5.38 -22.10
C LEU A 120 -6.47 -6.30 -22.47
N SER A 121 -6.21 -7.61 -22.48
CA SER A 121 -7.23 -8.63 -22.77
C SER A 121 -8.20 -8.88 -21.61
N SER A 122 -7.81 -8.48 -20.39
CA SER A 122 -8.60 -8.64 -19.18
C SER A 122 -8.20 -7.61 -18.12
N ALA A 123 -9.14 -7.33 -17.21
CA ALA A 123 -8.92 -6.45 -16.07
C ALA A 123 -7.97 -7.09 -15.04
N PHE A 124 -7.08 -6.28 -14.47
CA PHE A 124 -6.25 -6.68 -13.35
C PHE A 124 -7.07 -6.79 -12.07
N THR A 125 -6.72 -7.76 -11.23
CA THR A 125 -7.35 -7.93 -9.91
C THR A 125 -6.82 -6.88 -8.94
N MET A 126 -7.73 -6.19 -8.27
CA MET A 126 -7.38 -5.20 -7.25
C MET A 126 -7.05 -5.87 -5.91
N PRO A 127 -6.10 -5.32 -5.13
CA PRO A 127 -5.90 -5.74 -3.74
C PRO A 127 -7.18 -5.60 -2.92
N SER A 128 -7.41 -6.53 -1.99
CA SER A 128 -8.55 -6.52 -1.07
C SER A 128 -8.12 -6.88 0.35
N GLY A 129 -8.95 -6.51 1.34
CA GLY A 129 -8.68 -6.81 2.75
C GLY A 129 -7.48 -6.05 3.35
N LEU A 130 -6.98 -5.01 2.67
CA LEU A 130 -5.81 -4.24 3.10
C LEU A 130 -6.05 -3.52 4.44
N GLU A 131 -7.20 -2.87 4.59
CA GLU A 131 -7.53 -2.13 5.83
C GLU A 131 -7.50 -3.06 7.05
N ALA A 132 -8.25 -4.16 7.02
CA ALA A 132 -8.31 -5.12 8.11
C ALA A 132 -6.92 -5.71 8.43
N ARG A 133 -6.10 -5.97 7.41
CA ARG A 133 -4.75 -6.50 7.55
C ARG A 133 -3.83 -5.54 8.32
N TYR A 134 -3.80 -4.27 7.92
CA TYR A 134 -2.92 -3.29 8.56
C TYR A 134 -3.51 -2.76 9.87
N GLU A 135 -4.84 -2.79 10.04
CA GLU A 135 -5.50 -2.52 11.32
C GLU A 135 -5.08 -3.51 12.41
N ALA A 136 -4.93 -4.80 12.06
CA ALA A 136 -4.54 -5.84 13.01
C ALA A 136 -3.15 -5.65 13.64
N ILE A 137 -2.24 -4.95 12.96
CA ILE A 137 -0.86 -4.70 13.42
C ILE A 137 -0.60 -3.23 13.79
N GLY A 138 -1.61 -2.37 13.63
CA GLY A 138 -1.48 -0.93 13.77
C GLY A 138 -1.86 -0.39 15.14
N THR A 139 -1.28 0.74 15.49
CA THR A 139 -1.68 1.49 16.69
C THR A 139 -2.77 2.48 16.30
N THR A 140 -3.95 2.38 16.93
CA THR A 140 -5.04 3.33 16.72
C THR A 140 -4.68 4.71 17.30
N ILE A 141 -4.82 5.75 16.48
CA ILE A 141 -4.78 7.14 16.93
C ILE A 141 -6.20 7.71 16.86
N PRO A 142 -6.81 8.09 18.00
CA PRO A 142 -8.14 8.69 18.00
C PRO A 142 -8.18 9.94 17.11
N LEU A 143 -9.24 10.10 16.30
CA LEU A 143 -9.41 11.28 15.44
C LEU A 143 -9.36 12.60 16.24
N SER A 144 -9.84 12.56 17.49
CA SER A 144 -9.80 13.69 18.43
C SER A 144 -8.39 14.15 18.80
N SER A 145 -7.36 13.34 18.58
CA SER A 145 -5.96 13.73 18.79
C SER A 145 -5.46 14.74 17.75
N PHE A 146 -6.17 14.91 16.64
CA PHE A 146 -5.77 15.82 15.56
C PHE A 146 -6.58 17.11 15.60
N SER A 147 -5.94 18.21 15.99
CA SER A 147 -6.55 19.54 15.87
C SER A 147 -6.86 19.85 14.40
N GLY A 148 -8.14 20.02 14.08
CA GLY A 148 -8.60 20.26 12.72
C GLY A 148 -8.55 19.03 11.79
N ARG A 149 -8.38 17.81 12.33
CA ARG A 149 -8.30 16.55 11.54
C ARG A 149 -7.16 16.56 10.52
N LYS A 150 -6.00 17.05 10.95
CA LYS A 150 -4.83 17.15 10.11
C LYS A 150 -3.53 16.81 10.84
N ILE A 151 -2.56 16.32 10.08
CA ILE A 151 -1.15 16.31 10.46
C ILE A 151 -0.54 17.55 9.82
N ASP A 152 -0.20 18.53 10.64
CA ASP A 152 0.33 19.83 10.23
C ASP A 152 1.56 20.15 11.05
N LYS A 153 2.72 20.41 10.41
CA LYS A 153 3.96 20.82 11.10
C LYS A 153 4.39 19.81 12.18
N ASN A 154 4.31 18.53 11.83
CA ASN A 154 4.63 17.44 12.73
C ASN A 154 5.50 16.37 12.06
N VAL A 155 6.17 15.60 12.91
CA VAL A 155 6.89 14.39 12.54
C VAL A 155 6.21 13.19 13.16
N LEU A 156 5.88 12.19 12.35
CA LEU A 156 5.27 10.94 12.81
C LEU A 156 6.01 9.74 12.19
N GLY A 157 6.38 8.77 13.01
CA GLY A 157 7.12 7.56 12.61
C GLY A 157 7.18 6.53 13.72
N PRO A 158 8.01 5.48 13.62
CA PRO A 158 7.92 4.32 14.51
C PRO A 158 8.35 4.64 15.95
N THR A 159 9.25 5.60 16.09
CA THR A 159 9.86 6.05 17.36
C THR A 159 9.31 7.39 17.86
N LYS A 160 8.42 8.03 17.10
CA LYS A 160 7.80 9.33 17.45
C LYS A 160 6.37 9.40 16.97
N ASN A 161 5.43 9.55 17.91
CA ASN A 161 4.02 9.83 17.63
C ASN A 161 3.54 10.99 18.52
N PRO A 162 3.28 12.19 17.97
CA PRO A 162 2.82 13.33 18.76
C PRO A 162 1.32 13.24 19.11
N PHE A 163 0.60 12.23 18.61
CA PHE A 163 -0.85 12.10 18.73
C PHE A 163 -1.28 10.91 19.61
N GLY A 164 -0.33 10.16 20.17
CA GLY A 164 -0.59 8.98 21.00
C GLY A 164 0.63 8.08 21.17
N SER A 165 0.38 6.81 21.45
CA SER A 165 1.44 5.80 21.60
C SER A 165 2.17 5.53 20.29
N THR A 166 3.47 5.26 20.38
CA THR A 166 4.28 4.84 19.23
C THR A 166 3.93 3.42 18.78
N ASN A 167 4.24 3.09 17.53
CA ASN A 167 4.18 1.75 16.98
C ASN A 167 5.55 1.41 16.39
N ALA A 168 6.25 0.40 16.93
CA ALA A 168 7.60 0.06 16.48
C ALA A 168 7.68 -0.37 15.00
N LEU A 169 6.58 -0.85 14.42
CA LEU A 169 6.49 -1.14 13.00
C LEU A 169 6.16 0.10 12.16
N GLY A 170 5.66 1.17 12.78
CA GLY A 170 5.26 2.40 12.11
C GLY A 170 3.92 2.30 11.40
N VAL A 171 2.99 1.41 11.80
CA VAL A 171 1.58 1.46 11.33
C VAL A 171 0.72 2.25 12.30
N TYR A 172 -0.02 3.23 11.77
CA TYR A 172 -1.02 3.95 12.52
C TYR A 172 -2.38 3.89 11.84
N VAL A 173 -3.42 3.67 12.63
CA VAL A 173 -4.81 3.53 12.17
C VAL A 173 -5.61 4.71 12.65
N ILE A 174 -6.30 5.39 11.73
CA ILE A 174 -7.16 6.52 12.05
C ILE A 174 -8.53 6.22 11.46
N ASP A 175 -9.54 6.09 12.33
CA ASP A 175 -10.93 6.10 11.92
C ASP A 175 -11.39 7.54 11.72
N CYS A 176 -11.59 7.94 10.46
CA CYS A 176 -12.01 9.28 10.11
C CYS A 176 -13.51 9.51 10.37
N GLY A 177 -14.31 8.49 10.68
CA GLY A 177 -15.73 8.65 11.04
C GLY A 177 -16.56 9.35 9.96
N GLY A 178 -16.26 9.13 8.69
CA GLY A 178 -16.89 9.80 7.54
C GLY A 178 -16.38 11.23 7.28
N GLN A 179 -15.34 11.68 7.98
CA GLN A 179 -14.78 13.04 7.85
C GLN A 179 -13.58 13.07 6.90
N THR A 180 -13.15 14.28 6.52
CA THR A 180 -11.93 14.49 5.73
C THR A 180 -10.71 14.47 6.65
N PHE A 181 -9.56 14.13 6.08
CA PHE A 181 -8.28 14.19 6.76
C PHE A 181 -7.23 14.90 5.88
N GLU A 182 -6.37 15.72 6.48
CA GLU A 182 -5.34 16.47 5.75
C GLU A 182 -3.93 16.13 6.25
N VAL A 183 -2.97 16.04 5.34
CA VAL A 183 -1.55 16.01 5.64
C VAL A 183 -0.89 17.18 4.94
N ARG A 184 -0.19 18.02 5.71
CA ARG A 184 0.45 19.23 5.20
C ARG A 184 1.69 19.58 5.99
N ASP A 185 2.68 20.19 5.34
CA ASP A 185 3.89 20.72 5.99
C ASP A 185 4.50 19.72 7.01
N ALA A 186 4.59 18.44 6.63
CA ALA A 186 4.86 17.35 7.57
C ALA A 186 5.88 16.35 7.01
N ARG A 187 6.61 15.71 7.93
CA ARG A 187 7.47 14.56 7.64
C ARG A 187 6.92 13.29 8.27
N LEU A 188 6.64 12.29 7.46
CA LEU A 188 6.06 11.02 7.86
C LEU A 188 7.03 9.89 7.50
N ASN A 189 7.27 8.98 8.43
CA ASN A 189 7.97 7.72 8.21
C ASN A 189 7.11 6.56 8.75
N CYS A 190 5.95 6.37 8.16
CA CYS A 190 4.93 5.45 8.69
C CYS A 190 3.95 5.04 7.60
N THR A 191 3.22 3.96 7.86
CA THR A 191 2.02 3.57 7.13
C THR A 191 0.81 4.16 7.83
N LEU A 192 -0.01 4.94 7.11
CA LEU A 192 -1.32 5.35 7.63
C LEU A 192 -2.44 4.50 7.02
N VAL A 193 -3.29 3.94 7.88
CA VAL A 193 -4.57 3.33 7.51
C VAL A 193 -5.68 4.31 7.85
N LEU A 194 -6.30 4.91 6.84
CA LEU A 194 -7.39 5.87 6.99
C LEU A 194 -8.72 5.19 6.63
N LYS A 195 -9.40 4.65 7.63
CA LYS A 195 -10.71 3.99 7.48
C LYS A 195 -11.84 5.00 7.61
N ASN A 196 -12.97 4.74 6.96
CA ASN A 196 -14.13 5.64 6.90
C ASN A 196 -13.73 7.09 6.55
N CYS A 197 -12.69 7.27 5.73
CA CYS A 197 -12.23 8.57 5.28
C CYS A 197 -13.10 9.03 4.12
N SER A 198 -13.67 10.23 4.20
CA SER A 198 -14.41 10.81 3.06
C SER A 198 -13.49 11.42 2.01
N LYS A 199 -12.29 11.87 2.41
CA LYS A 199 -11.23 12.37 1.54
C LYS A 199 -9.94 12.57 2.31
N LEU A 200 -8.82 12.04 1.81
CA LEU A 200 -7.47 12.45 2.22
C LEU A 200 -7.01 13.59 1.32
N THR A 201 -6.55 14.70 1.90
CA THR A 201 -5.94 15.80 1.14
C THR A 201 -4.47 15.97 1.51
N LEU A 202 -3.59 16.00 0.51
CA LEU A 202 -2.17 16.27 0.66
C LEU A 202 -1.88 17.68 0.15
N THR A 203 -1.36 18.58 1.00
CA THR A 203 -1.11 19.98 0.61
C THR A 203 0.29 20.44 1.00
N SER A 204 0.79 21.49 0.33
CA SER A 204 2.10 22.11 0.61
C SER A 204 3.27 21.13 0.48
N GLY A 205 4.31 21.26 1.32
CA GLY A 205 5.45 20.37 1.35
C GLY A 205 5.18 19.16 2.24
N VAL A 206 5.22 17.95 1.68
CA VAL A 206 5.10 16.71 2.46
C VAL A 206 6.22 15.76 2.06
N LEU A 207 7.01 15.32 3.03
CA LEU A 207 7.92 14.20 2.85
C LEU A 207 7.32 12.99 3.57
N TRP A 208 6.83 12.01 2.82
CA TRP A 208 6.26 10.81 3.41
C TRP A 208 6.96 9.59 2.84
N THR A 209 7.59 8.81 3.72
CA THR A 209 8.24 7.55 3.39
C THR A 209 7.55 6.41 4.11
N ALA A 210 7.35 5.28 3.43
CA ALA A 210 6.93 4.05 4.09
C ALA A 210 8.03 3.61 5.10
N PRO A 211 7.65 3.04 6.26
CA PRO A 211 8.63 2.69 7.30
C PRO A 211 9.58 1.59 6.84
N ARG A 212 9.19 0.81 5.82
CA ARG A 212 9.96 -0.24 5.18
C ARG A 212 9.63 -0.28 3.68
N ALA A 213 10.55 -0.81 2.87
CA ALA A 213 10.37 -0.89 1.41
C ALA A 213 9.22 -1.82 1.01
N ASP A 214 8.94 -2.84 1.82
CA ASP A 214 7.89 -3.84 1.64
C ASP A 214 6.55 -3.41 2.26
N TRP A 215 6.37 -2.12 2.58
CA TRP A 215 5.18 -1.61 3.27
C TRP A 215 4.50 -0.50 2.45
N PRO A 216 3.16 -0.39 2.49
CA PRO A 216 2.46 0.71 1.86
C PRO A 216 2.72 1.99 2.64
N LEU A 217 2.73 3.10 1.92
CA LEU A 217 2.75 4.43 2.48
C LEU A 217 1.42 4.77 3.16
N VAL A 218 0.33 4.49 2.44
CA VAL A 218 -1.03 4.83 2.86
C VAL A 218 -2.03 3.83 2.29
N ILE A 219 -3.01 3.47 3.11
CA ILE A 219 -4.22 2.73 2.73
C ILE A 219 -5.39 3.63 3.11
N CYS A 220 -6.11 4.15 2.12
CA CYS A 220 -7.21 5.08 2.33
C CYS A 220 -8.53 4.50 1.78
N SER A 221 -9.57 4.44 2.61
CA SER A 221 -10.90 4.00 2.18
C SER A 221 -11.56 4.99 1.21
N GLY A 222 -11.19 6.26 1.31
CA GLY A 222 -11.75 7.36 0.54
C GLY A 222 -10.82 7.89 -0.56
N PRO A 223 -11.29 8.85 -1.35
CA PRO A 223 -10.51 9.47 -2.41
C PRO A 223 -9.31 10.22 -1.85
N ILE A 224 -8.24 10.26 -2.63
CA ILE A 224 -7.03 11.03 -2.33
C ILE A 224 -6.97 12.23 -3.28
N HIS A 225 -6.83 13.41 -2.71
CA HIS A 225 -6.58 14.64 -3.46
C HIS A 225 -5.19 15.17 -3.10
N SER A 226 -4.40 15.57 -4.10
CA SER A 226 -3.11 16.20 -3.86
C SER A 226 -3.05 17.57 -4.54
N ASP A 227 -2.77 18.57 -3.71
CA ASP A 227 -2.31 19.92 -4.08
C ASP A 227 -0.91 20.15 -3.47
N MET A 228 -0.09 19.09 -3.39
CA MET A 228 1.30 19.21 -2.95
C MET A 228 2.06 20.12 -3.91
N VAL A 229 3.02 20.88 -3.36
CA VAL A 229 3.86 21.77 -4.17
C VAL A 229 5.24 21.17 -4.39
N ALA A 230 5.89 21.59 -5.48
CA ALA A 230 7.26 21.17 -5.79
C ALA A 230 8.30 21.77 -4.84
N ALA A 231 7.95 22.83 -4.09
CA ALA A 231 8.84 23.44 -3.11
C ALA A 231 9.14 22.45 -1.98
N ASN A 232 10.38 22.46 -1.50
CA ASN A 232 10.81 21.61 -0.41
C ASN A 232 10.03 21.91 0.88
N LEU A 233 9.85 20.88 1.71
CA LEU A 233 9.45 21.02 3.11
C LEU A 233 10.56 21.79 3.85
N SER A 234 10.24 22.99 4.34
CA SER A 234 11.21 23.87 5.01
C SER A 234 10.91 23.96 6.49
N GLU A 235 11.92 23.70 7.32
CA GLU A 235 11.82 23.85 8.78
C GLU A 235 11.63 25.29 9.21
N VAL A 236 12.30 26.23 8.51
CA VAL A 236 12.17 27.68 8.75
C VAL A 236 10.73 28.12 8.52
N ALA A 237 10.16 27.75 7.37
CA ALA A 237 8.79 28.13 7.02
C ALA A 237 7.74 27.45 7.93
N ALA A 238 7.98 26.19 8.29
CA ALA A 238 7.12 25.42 9.19
C ALA A 238 7.32 25.76 10.68
N ASN A 239 8.40 26.46 11.03
CA ASN A 239 8.91 26.64 12.40
C ASN A 239 8.96 25.30 13.18
N THR A 240 9.42 24.23 12.53
CA THR A 240 9.40 22.85 13.06
C THR A 240 10.68 22.12 12.66
N ASN A 241 11.32 21.45 13.61
CA ASN A 241 12.41 20.53 13.31
C ASN A 241 11.83 19.18 12.83
N PHE A 242 12.19 18.77 11.62
CA PHE A 242 11.74 17.55 10.97
C PHE A 242 12.77 16.41 11.02
N ASN A 243 13.99 16.61 11.51
CA ASN A 243 15.01 15.57 11.72
C ASN A 243 15.47 15.43 13.20
N PRO A 244 14.56 15.42 14.20
CA PRO A 244 14.98 15.41 15.60
C PRO A 244 15.66 14.08 15.93
N SER A 245 16.35 13.99 17.08
CA SER A 245 17.06 12.77 17.51
C SER A 245 16.20 11.49 17.52
N SER A 246 14.89 11.62 17.76
CA SER A 246 13.93 10.50 17.73
C SER A 246 13.49 10.10 16.32
N MET A 247 13.79 10.90 15.30
CA MET A 247 13.37 10.72 13.90
C MET A 247 14.45 11.29 12.95
N ALA A 248 15.63 10.70 12.94
CA ALA A 248 16.73 11.08 12.04
C ALA A 248 16.28 11.09 10.56
N TYR A 249 16.78 12.03 9.76
CA TYR A 249 16.65 12.02 8.30
C TYR A 249 17.95 11.51 7.68
N ASP A 250 17.87 10.38 6.95
CA ASP A 250 19.03 9.71 6.36
C ASP A 250 20.18 9.48 7.37
N GLY A 251 19.82 9.16 8.62
CA GLY A 251 20.77 8.93 9.72
C GLY A 251 21.31 10.19 10.39
N VAL A 252 20.92 11.38 9.92
CA VAL A 252 21.34 12.68 10.47
C VAL A 252 20.26 13.26 11.36
N THR A 253 20.68 13.86 12.47
CA THR A 253 19.82 14.54 13.43
C THR A 253 20.42 15.87 13.82
N ASP A 254 19.58 16.88 14.06
CA ASP A 254 20.00 18.09 14.75
C ASP A 254 18.89 18.61 15.69
N SER A 255 19.06 19.86 16.13
CA SER A 255 18.13 20.55 17.03
C SER A 255 17.68 21.92 16.50
N ASP A 256 18.16 22.32 15.32
CA ASP A 256 17.80 23.61 14.75
C ASP A 256 16.57 23.48 13.83
N LYS A 257 16.27 24.55 13.09
CA LYS A 257 15.09 24.63 12.21
C LYS A 257 15.47 25.21 10.85
N SER A 258 16.68 24.91 10.39
CA SER A 258 17.24 25.51 9.17
C SER A 258 17.21 24.59 7.96
N ASP A 259 16.86 23.32 8.17
CA ASP A 259 16.91 22.32 7.11
C ASP A 259 15.74 22.39 6.14
N SER A 260 15.95 21.71 5.01
CA SER A 260 14.98 21.58 3.94
C SER A 260 15.00 20.18 3.34
N TYR A 261 13.81 19.61 3.13
CA TYR A 261 13.62 18.25 2.66
C TYR A 261 12.78 18.22 1.39
N PRO A 262 13.01 17.26 0.48
CA PRO A 262 12.20 17.16 -0.72
C PRO A 262 10.71 16.93 -0.41
N SER A 263 9.82 17.64 -1.10
CA SER A 263 8.38 17.34 -1.07
C SER A 263 8.10 16.16 -2.01
N MET A 264 7.95 14.96 -1.45
CA MET A 264 7.72 13.73 -2.19
C MET A 264 7.14 12.61 -1.33
N LEU A 265 6.50 11.66 -1.99
CA LEU A 265 6.03 10.41 -1.42
C LEU A 265 6.97 9.27 -1.83
N ARG A 266 7.31 8.36 -0.91
CA ARG A 266 8.20 7.21 -1.13
C ARG A 266 7.57 5.93 -0.60
N GLY A 267 7.01 5.11 -1.48
CA GLY A 267 6.31 3.86 -1.13
C GLY A 267 5.06 3.63 -1.96
N ILE A 268 4.23 2.67 -1.56
CA ILE A 268 3.00 2.32 -2.29
C ILE A 268 1.81 3.10 -1.76
N VAL A 269 1.10 3.79 -2.65
CA VAL A 269 -0.14 4.51 -2.34
C VAL A 269 -1.32 3.64 -2.73
N TYR A 270 -2.21 3.37 -1.78
CA TYR A 270 -3.50 2.72 -2.04
C TYR A 270 -4.67 3.62 -1.66
N SER A 271 -5.63 3.74 -2.58
CA SER A 271 -6.97 4.25 -2.29
C SER A 271 -8.00 3.26 -2.80
N ALA A 272 -9.04 2.97 -2.03
CA ALA A 272 -10.20 2.22 -2.51
C ALA A 272 -11.10 3.05 -3.44
N SER A 273 -10.80 4.34 -3.64
CA SER A 273 -11.57 5.31 -4.42
C SER A 273 -10.66 6.12 -5.35
N ASP A 274 -11.10 7.30 -5.74
CA ASP A 274 -10.48 8.15 -6.76
C ASP A 274 -9.18 8.77 -6.28
N PHE A 275 -8.32 9.09 -7.24
CA PHE A 275 -7.13 9.90 -7.03
C PHE A 275 -7.19 11.14 -7.91
N SER A 276 -6.93 12.32 -7.35
CA SER A 276 -6.99 13.56 -8.12
C SER A 276 -5.91 14.57 -7.80
N ILE A 277 -5.47 15.28 -8.83
CA ILE A 277 -4.62 16.47 -8.78
C ILE A 277 -5.26 17.52 -9.68
N ASN A 278 -5.52 18.71 -9.14
CA ASN A 278 -6.04 19.84 -9.93
C ASN A 278 -4.99 20.96 -10.04
N SER A 279 -4.21 21.14 -8.99
CA SER A 279 -3.08 22.06 -8.96
C SER A 279 -1.89 21.40 -8.27
N GLY A 280 -0.72 22.01 -8.41
CA GLY A 280 0.49 21.51 -7.75
C GLY A 280 1.25 20.43 -8.52
N ALA A 281 2.24 19.86 -7.85
CA ALA A 281 3.18 18.91 -8.40
C ALA A 281 3.48 17.81 -7.38
N LEU A 282 3.00 16.60 -7.65
CA LEU A 282 3.27 15.43 -6.84
C LEU A 282 4.41 14.61 -7.48
N THR A 283 5.43 14.31 -6.68
CA THR A 283 6.41 13.27 -7.00
C THR A 283 6.20 12.06 -6.09
N LEU A 284 5.98 10.90 -6.71
CA LEU A 284 5.90 9.60 -6.06
C LEU A 284 7.09 8.74 -6.50
N GLU A 285 7.89 8.25 -5.57
CA GLU A 285 8.87 7.18 -5.78
C GLU A 285 8.28 5.89 -5.21
N GLY A 286 7.73 5.06 -6.08
CA GLY A 286 6.91 3.92 -5.68
C GLY A 286 5.87 3.58 -6.74
N ALA A 287 4.73 3.06 -6.31
CA ALA A 287 3.60 2.76 -7.17
C ALA A 287 2.28 3.25 -6.55
N ALA A 288 1.27 3.48 -7.37
CA ALA A 288 -0.07 3.82 -6.89
C ALA A 288 -1.09 2.79 -7.42
N ILE A 289 -1.94 2.28 -6.53
CA ILE A 289 -3.07 1.41 -6.87
C ILE A 289 -4.37 2.07 -6.40
N LEU A 290 -5.24 2.39 -7.35
CA LEU A 290 -6.43 3.21 -7.11
C LEU A 290 -7.69 2.42 -7.49
N GLY A 291 -8.62 2.31 -6.55
CA GLY A 291 -9.89 1.61 -6.71
C GLY A 291 -10.95 2.38 -7.50
N GLY A 292 -10.75 3.69 -7.69
CA GLY A 292 -11.62 4.56 -8.48
C GLY A 292 -10.93 5.08 -9.74
N GLU A 293 -11.28 6.30 -10.13
CA GLU A 293 -10.69 7.00 -11.27
C GLU A 293 -9.42 7.78 -10.88
N VAL A 294 -8.52 7.99 -11.84
CA VAL A 294 -7.39 8.92 -11.69
C VAL A 294 -7.65 10.16 -12.53
N LYS A 295 -7.63 11.34 -11.90
CA LYS A 295 -7.83 12.62 -12.59
C LYS A 295 -6.67 13.58 -12.36
N VAL A 296 -5.90 13.86 -13.40
CA VAL A 296 -4.90 14.95 -13.40
C VAL A 296 -5.45 16.08 -14.26
N SER A 297 -5.72 17.23 -13.66
CA SER A 297 -6.43 18.34 -14.28
C SER A 297 -5.75 19.68 -14.00
N GLY A 298 -6.25 20.76 -14.63
CA GLY A 298 -5.70 22.10 -14.46
C GLY A 298 -4.22 22.18 -14.85
N THR A 299 -3.40 22.70 -13.93
CA THR A 299 -1.92 22.75 -14.05
C THR A 299 -1.24 21.63 -13.27
N GLY A 300 -2.00 20.63 -12.83
CA GLY A 300 -1.53 19.49 -12.07
C GLY A 300 -0.43 18.71 -12.78
N SER A 301 0.61 18.35 -12.03
CA SER A 301 1.70 17.51 -12.49
C SER A 301 1.85 16.28 -11.59
N LEU A 302 1.72 15.10 -12.18
CA LEU A 302 1.96 13.81 -11.52
C LEU A 302 3.24 13.18 -12.09
N ARG A 303 4.26 13.02 -11.25
CA ARG A 303 5.48 12.30 -11.61
C ARG A 303 5.62 11.06 -10.74
N ILE A 304 5.70 9.89 -11.38
CA ILE A 304 5.91 8.63 -10.69
C ILE A 304 7.21 7.99 -11.15
N ARG A 305 8.10 7.70 -10.21
CA ARG A 305 9.28 6.87 -10.44
C ARG A 305 8.97 5.49 -9.88
N LEU A 306 8.73 4.53 -10.76
CA LEU A 306 8.42 3.18 -10.33
C LEU A 306 9.59 2.62 -9.50
N LYS A 307 9.28 2.27 -8.25
CA LYS A 307 10.20 1.59 -7.33
C LYS A 307 9.39 0.65 -6.45
N CYS A 308 9.24 -0.59 -6.90
CA CYS A 308 8.51 -1.64 -6.21
C CYS A 308 9.22 -2.96 -6.47
N ASP A 309 10.25 -3.23 -5.66
CA ASP A 309 11.05 -4.45 -5.77
C ASP A 309 10.39 -5.62 -5.02
N SER A 310 9.51 -5.30 -4.07
CA SER A 310 8.72 -6.27 -3.30
C SER A 310 7.29 -5.77 -3.12
N ALA A 311 6.34 -6.70 -3.19
CA ALA A 311 4.94 -6.40 -2.93
C ALA A 311 4.69 -6.39 -1.42
N PRO A 312 4.05 -5.34 -0.87
CA PRO A 312 3.62 -5.37 0.50
C PRO A 312 2.60 -6.46 0.78
N PRO A 313 2.50 -6.94 2.03
CA PRO A 313 1.47 -7.88 2.45
C PRO A 313 0.07 -7.48 1.97
N GLY A 314 -0.56 -8.33 1.16
CA GLY A 314 -1.89 -8.10 0.58
C GLY A 314 -1.90 -7.43 -0.80
N PHE A 315 -0.75 -7.01 -1.32
CA PHE A 315 -0.60 -6.47 -2.67
C PHE A 315 0.01 -7.47 -3.67
N ALA A 316 0.61 -8.55 -3.17
CA ALA A 316 1.11 -9.66 -3.98
C ALA A 316 -0.03 -10.54 -4.48
N LYS A 317 0.17 -11.17 -5.64
CA LYS A 317 -0.54 -12.40 -5.96
C LYS A 317 0.18 -13.51 -5.20
N ARG A 318 -0.43 -13.99 -4.11
CA ARG A 318 0.14 -15.05 -3.29
C ARG A 318 -0.40 -16.40 -3.72
N GLU A 319 0.50 -17.24 -4.19
CA GLU A 319 0.27 -18.67 -4.33
C GLU A 319 1.10 -19.39 -3.26
N PHE A 320 0.64 -20.54 -2.76
CA PHE A 320 1.44 -21.36 -1.86
C PHE A 320 2.03 -22.51 -2.66
N VAL A 321 3.35 -22.57 -2.72
CA VAL A 321 4.07 -23.66 -3.38
C VAL A 321 4.44 -24.70 -2.35
N ALA A 322 4.08 -25.95 -2.61
CA ALA A 322 4.45 -27.06 -1.76
C ALA A 322 5.96 -27.32 -1.87
N ASP A 323 6.67 -27.29 -0.74
CA ASP A 323 8.04 -27.79 -0.68
C ASP A 323 7.97 -29.32 -0.67
N LEU A 324 8.13 -29.95 -1.83
CA LEU A 324 8.06 -31.41 -1.97
C LEU A 324 9.14 -32.13 -1.17
N ALA A 325 10.26 -31.48 -0.85
CA ALA A 325 11.30 -32.07 -0.01
C ALA A 325 10.87 -32.15 1.47
N SER A 326 9.94 -31.30 1.89
CA SER A 326 9.36 -31.31 3.24
C SER A 326 8.22 -32.34 3.40
N LEU A 327 7.81 -33.02 2.33
CA LEU A 327 6.72 -33.99 2.38
C LEU A 327 7.12 -35.17 3.26
N ALA A 328 6.44 -35.30 4.40
CA ALA A 328 6.70 -36.33 5.36
C ALA A 328 5.43 -37.09 5.73
N ARG A 329 5.55 -38.41 5.87
CA ARG A 329 4.55 -39.19 6.58
C ARG A 329 4.74 -38.94 8.07
N VAL A 330 3.68 -38.52 8.74
CA VAL A 330 3.69 -38.41 10.21
C VAL A 330 3.31 -39.77 10.77
N VAL A 331 4.19 -40.33 11.60
CA VAL A 331 3.93 -41.55 12.36
C VAL A 331 3.47 -41.11 13.75
N GLU A 332 2.22 -41.40 14.07
CA GLU A 332 1.72 -41.39 15.45
C GLU A 332 1.99 -42.75 16.10
#